data_AF-A0A959L931-F1
#
_entry.id   AF-A0A959L931-F1
#
_cell.length_a   1.000
_cell.length_b   1.000
_cell.length_c   1.000
_cell.angle_alpha   90.00
_cell.angle_beta   90.00
_cell.angle_gamma   90.00
#
_symmetry.space_group_name_H-M   'P 1'
#
loop_
_entity.id
_entity.type
_entity.pdbx_description
1 polymer ?
#
loop_
_entity_poly.entity_id
_entity_poly.type
_entity_poly.pdbx_seq_one_letter_code
_entity_poly.pdbx_strand_id
1 'polypeptide(L)'
;MKKLKIHQPPIDRTKRFNIFRITILFFLPFNLLTITSCCDLENPGSDKTVMALRPIYDTHSFPVQLDTEEDLKFQKINASENYLTILEYAKGLKVYKKNTNGGYSFYSQYEVPAVSFTYIKDDILYCDNGANLIRIDLKSQEITKLEDQYEIDDKDSYPNNYYGSFECYDASKGTLLD
;
A
#
# COMPACT_ATOMS: atom_id res chain seq x y z
N MET A 1 -43.17 39.35 57.74
CA MET A 1 -42.51 38.34 56.88
C MET A 1 -42.69 36.95 57.50
N LYS A 2 -43.43 36.04 56.82
CA LYS A 2 -43.67 34.66 57.28
C LYS A 2 -42.53 33.75 56.82
N LYS A 3 -41.87 33.05 57.74
CA LYS A 3 -40.91 31.98 57.43
C LYS A 3 -41.66 30.68 57.14
N LEU A 4 -41.50 30.16 55.92
CA LEU A 4 -41.93 28.82 55.53
C LEU A 4 -40.85 27.82 55.94
N LYS A 5 -41.24 26.80 56.73
CA LYS A 5 -40.42 25.61 56.98
C LYS A 5 -40.69 24.60 55.87
N ILE A 6 -39.67 24.30 55.07
CA ILE A 6 -39.71 23.21 54.09
C ILE A 6 -39.29 21.92 54.82
N HIS A 7 -40.17 20.93 54.80
CA HIS A 7 -39.92 19.60 55.34
C HIS A 7 -39.29 18.75 54.24
N GLN A 8 -38.01 18.39 54.39
CA GLN A 8 -37.37 17.42 53.50
C GLN A 8 -37.56 16.01 54.08
N PRO A 9 -38.05 15.03 53.29
CA PRO A 9 -38.20 13.67 53.76
C PRO A 9 -36.82 13.02 54.02
N PRO A 10 -36.74 12.08 54.97
CA PRO A 10 -35.49 11.42 55.31
C PRO A 10 -34.99 10.59 54.12
N ILE A 11 -33.75 10.87 53.70
CA ILE A 11 -33.06 10.11 52.66
C ILE A 11 -32.60 8.78 53.27
N ASP A 12 -33.29 7.69 52.91
CA ASP A 12 -32.92 6.33 53.30
C ASP A 12 -31.62 5.90 52.60
N ARG A 13 -30.50 5.99 53.33
CA ARG A 13 -29.15 5.67 52.84
C ARG A 13 -28.87 4.16 52.74
N THR A 14 -29.74 3.30 53.26
CA THR A 14 -29.47 1.85 53.33
C THR A 14 -29.67 1.14 51.99
N LYS A 15 -30.57 1.64 51.13
CA LYS A 15 -30.83 1.03 49.82
C LYS A 15 -29.75 1.28 48.76
N ARG A 16 -28.93 2.33 48.90
CA ARG A 16 -27.88 2.67 47.94
C ARG A 16 -26.64 1.75 48.05
N PHE A 17 -26.42 1.13 49.20
CA PHE A 17 -25.22 0.31 49.43
C PHE A 17 -25.32 -1.09 48.81
N ASN A 18 -26.53 -1.65 48.67
CA ASN A 18 -26.73 -2.99 48.10
C ASN A 18 -26.74 -3.00 46.57
N ILE A 19 -27.25 -1.94 45.92
CA ILE A 19 -27.28 -1.86 44.45
C ILE A 19 -25.84 -1.80 43.89
N PHE A 20 -24.95 -1.02 44.53
CA PHE A 20 -23.57 -0.86 44.07
C PHE A 20 -22.75 -2.17 44.16
N ARG A 21 -23.04 -3.03 45.15
CA ARG A 21 -22.37 -4.34 45.28
C ARG A 21 -22.86 -5.36 44.25
N ILE A 22 -24.13 -5.33 43.86
CA ILE A 22 -24.70 -6.26 42.88
C ILE A 22 -24.22 -5.90 41.47
N THR A 23 -24.08 -4.61 41.13
CA THR A 23 -23.57 -4.19 39.81
C THR A 23 -22.10 -4.59 39.61
N ILE A 24 -21.26 -4.50 40.65
CA ILE A 24 -19.85 -4.92 40.58
C ILE A 24 -19.72 -6.44 40.39
N LEU A 25 -20.54 -7.24 41.08
CA LEU A 25 -20.50 -8.71 40.96
C LEU A 25 -20.98 -9.23 39.60
N PHE A 26 -21.83 -8.48 38.90
CA PHE A 26 -22.35 -8.88 37.58
C PHE A 26 -21.47 -8.43 36.40
N PHE A 27 -20.76 -7.30 36.51
CA PHE A 27 -19.86 -6.80 35.46
C PHE A 27 -18.43 -7.34 35.54
N LEU A 28 -17.99 -7.85 36.71
CA LEU A 28 -16.65 -8.45 36.87
C LEU A 28 -16.41 -9.70 35.99
N PRO A 29 -17.34 -10.67 35.87
CA PRO A 29 -17.11 -11.83 35.01
C PRO A 29 -17.17 -11.49 33.51
N PHE A 30 -17.88 -10.42 33.12
CA PHE A 30 -18.01 -10.02 31.72
C PHE A 30 -16.73 -9.36 31.18
N ASN A 31 -15.97 -8.67 32.03
CA ASN A 31 -14.67 -8.09 31.65
C ASN A 31 -13.53 -9.12 31.67
N LEU A 32 -13.69 -10.27 32.34
CA LEU A 32 -12.72 -11.37 32.26
C LEU A 32 -12.79 -12.15 30.93
N LEU A 33 -13.92 -12.08 30.21
CA LEU A 33 -14.10 -12.76 28.92
C LEU A 33 -13.51 -11.99 27.73
N THR A 34 -13.17 -10.70 27.90
CA THR A 34 -12.65 -9.88 26.79
C THR A 34 -11.13 -9.87 26.69
N ILE A 35 -10.41 -10.41 27.69
CA ILE A 35 -8.93 -10.49 27.68
C ILE A 35 -8.38 -11.76 27.01
N THR A 36 -9.22 -12.73 26.64
CA THR A 36 -8.79 -13.93 25.90
C THR A 36 -8.85 -13.76 24.38
N SER A 37 -9.11 -12.55 23.87
CA SER A 37 -8.98 -12.23 22.44
C SER A 37 -7.60 -11.66 22.10
N CYS A 38 -6.61 -11.89 22.96
CA CYS A 38 -5.21 -11.63 22.63
C CYS A 38 -4.77 -12.69 21.61
N CYS A 39 -4.25 -12.21 20.50
CA CYS A 39 -3.81 -12.93 19.32
C CYS A 39 -3.04 -14.21 19.66
N ASP A 40 -3.27 -15.27 18.88
CA ASP A 40 -2.29 -16.33 18.65
C ASP A 40 -1.05 -15.70 18.01
N LEU A 41 -0.22 -15.08 18.85
CA LEU A 41 1.20 -14.88 18.60
C LEU A 41 1.83 -16.23 18.92
N GLU A 42 2.31 -16.87 17.86
CA GLU A 42 3.03 -18.15 17.85
C GLU A 42 2.13 -19.36 18.14
N ASN A 43 1.75 -20.07 17.07
CA ASN A 43 1.26 -21.45 17.14
C ASN A 43 2.47 -22.35 17.44
N PRO A 44 2.77 -22.68 18.72
CA PRO A 44 4.01 -23.36 19.09
C PRO A 44 3.79 -24.85 18.78
N GLY A 45 4.00 -25.22 17.52
CA GLY A 45 3.65 -26.55 17.00
C GLY A 45 3.29 -26.61 15.52
N SER A 46 3.29 -25.50 14.78
CA SER A 46 3.10 -25.53 13.32
C SER A 46 4.36 -25.22 12.52
N ASP A 47 5.53 -25.64 13.00
CA ASP A 47 6.69 -25.89 12.13
C ASP A 47 6.37 -27.10 11.24
N LYS A 48 5.35 -26.96 10.39
CA LYS A 48 5.07 -27.90 9.32
C LYS A 48 6.00 -27.51 8.19
N THR A 49 6.96 -28.37 7.88
CA THR A 49 7.68 -28.29 6.61
C THR A 49 6.67 -28.51 5.49
N VAL A 50 6.31 -27.43 4.81
CA VAL A 50 5.41 -27.44 3.66
C VAL A 50 6.20 -27.09 2.41
N MET A 51 5.81 -27.65 1.28
CA MET A 51 6.26 -27.14 -0.01
C MET A 51 5.56 -25.81 -0.25
N ALA A 52 6.34 -24.73 -0.33
CA ALA A 52 5.82 -23.37 -0.47
C ALA A 52 6.50 -22.64 -1.63
N LEU A 53 5.80 -21.64 -2.19
CA LEU A 53 6.41 -20.70 -3.13
C LEU A 53 7.15 -19.60 -2.36
N ARG A 54 8.27 -19.13 -2.94
CA ARG A 54 9.02 -17.98 -2.42
C ARG A 54 8.92 -16.81 -3.41
N PRO A 55 8.73 -15.57 -2.94
CA PRO A 55 8.80 -14.38 -3.78
C PRO A 55 10.20 -14.23 -4.39
N ILE A 56 10.26 -13.71 -5.61
CA ILE A 56 11.52 -13.32 -6.25
C ILE A 56 11.65 -11.80 -6.08
N TYR A 57 12.69 -11.40 -5.36
CA TYR A 57 12.96 -10.00 -5.09
C TYR A 57 14.03 -9.47 -6.02
N ASP A 58 13.84 -8.22 -6.44
CA ASP A 58 14.86 -7.44 -7.09
C ASP A 58 15.42 -6.37 -6.14
N THR A 59 16.73 -6.45 -5.91
CA THR A 59 17.48 -5.51 -5.05
C THR A 59 18.23 -4.46 -5.86
N HIS A 60 18.16 -4.51 -7.18
CA HIS A 60 18.94 -3.62 -8.02
C HIS A 60 18.49 -2.16 -7.82
N SER A 61 19.44 -1.32 -7.40
CA SER A 61 19.39 0.12 -7.67
C SER A 61 19.59 0.29 -9.17
N PHE A 62 18.57 0.05 -9.98
CA PHE A 62 18.73 0.14 -11.43
C PHE A 62 18.99 1.59 -11.79
N PRO A 63 20.18 1.93 -12.34
CA PRO A 63 20.28 3.17 -13.08
C PRO A 63 19.32 3.04 -14.25
N VAL A 64 18.43 4.01 -14.41
CA VAL A 64 17.51 4.05 -15.55
C VAL A 64 18.37 4.10 -16.82
N GLN A 65 18.47 2.98 -17.54
CA GLN A 65 19.26 2.87 -18.76
C GLN A 65 18.35 3.01 -19.99
N LEU A 66 18.93 3.59 -21.04
CA LEU A 66 18.33 3.75 -22.35
C LEU A 66 18.68 2.50 -23.16
N ASP A 67 17.72 1.62 -23.41
CA ASP A 67 17.92 0.49 -24.31
C ASP A 67 17.06 0.65 -25.58
N THR A 68 17.44 0.00 -26.68
CA THR A 68 16.77 0.12 -27.99
C THR A 68 16.43 -1.24 -28.59
N GLU A 69 15.13 -1.41 -28.87
CA GLU A 69 14.45 -2.41 -29.74
C GLU A 69 14.33 -3.88 -29.29
N GLU A 70 13.08 -4.36 -29.18
CA GLU A 70 12.53 -5.57 -29.84
C GLU A 70 11.04 -5.76 -29.44
N ASP A 71 10.32 -6.64 -30.14
CA ASP A 71 8.91 -7.05 -30.00
C ASP A 71 8.02 -6.35 -28.95
N LEU A 72 7.04 -5.62 -29.48
CA LEU A 72 6.13 -4.74 -28.74
C LEU A 72 4.99 -5.53 -28.06
N LYS A 73 5.22 -5.98 -26.83
CA LYS A 73 4.12 -6.36 -25.92
C LYS A 73 3.73 -5.16 -25.07
N PHE A 74 2.69 -4.46 -25.51
CA PHE A 74 2.18 -3.26 -24.85
C PHE A 74 1.29 -3.59 -23.65
N GLN A 75 1.53 -2.92 -22.53
CA GLN A 75 0.64 -2.97 -21.37
C GLN A 75 -0.29 -1.76 -21.35
N LYS A 76 0.24 -0.55 -21.59
CA LYS A 76 -0.53 0.71 -21.51
C LYS A 76 0.02 1.77 -22.45
N ILE A 77 -0.87 2.55 -23.05
CA ILE A 77 -0.52 3.70 -23.89
C ILE A 77 -1.25 4.92 -23.34
N ASN A 78 -0.50 5.97 -23.01
CA ASN A 78 -1.04 7.24 -22.53
C ASN A 78 -0.58 8.37 -23.45
N ALA A 79 -1.51 9.24 -23.86
CA ALA A 79 -1.19 10.42 -24.66
C ALA A 79 -1.50 11.70 -23.86
N SER A 80 -0.61 12.68 -23.96
CA SER A 80 -0.78 14.03 -23.47
C SER A 80 -0.69 15.02 -24.64
N GLU A 81 -0.75 16.32 -24.36
CA GLU A 81 -0.69 17.35 -25.40
C GLU A 81 0.59 17.27 -26.24
N ASN A 82 1.73 17.01 -25.59
CA ASN A 82 3.07 17.05 -26.17
C ASN A 82 3.78 15.70 -26.22
N TYR A 83 3.27 14.68 -25.53
CA TYR A 83 3.95 13.40 -25.40
C TYR A 83 3.01 12.21 -25.55
N LEU A 84 3.56 11.10 -26.03
CA LEU A 84 2.94 9.78 -26.04
C LEU A 84 3.85 8.85 -25.27
N THR A 85 3.34 8.18 -24.25
CA THR A 85 4.08 7.19 -23.50
C THR A 85 3.53 5.81 -23.74
N ILE A 86 4.42 4.85 -23.89
CA ILE A 86 4.11 3.45 -24.13
C ILE A 86 4.83 2.63 -23.06
N LEU A 87 4.05 1.93 -22.24
CA LEU A 87 4.55 0.98 -21.26
C LEU A 87 4.62 -0.41 -21.89
N GLU A 88 5.82 -0.98 -21.92
CA GLU A 88 6.10 -2.30 -22.46
C GLU A 88 6.41 -3.29 -21.35
N TYR A 89 5.84 -4.49 -21.47
CA TYR A 89 6.05 -5.54 -20.48
C TYR A 89 7.54 -5.87 -20.37
N ALA A 90 8.09 -5.79 -19.15
CA ALA A 90 9.49 -6.04 -18.82
C ALA A 90 10.54 -5.16 -19.55
N LYS A 91 10.13 -4.12 -20.29
CA LYS A 91 11.05 -3.19 -20.99
C LYS A 91 10.97 -1.75 -20.50
N GLY A 92 10.01 -1.45 -19.62
CA GLY A 92 9.82 -0.13 -19.05
C GLY A 92 9.00 0.79 -19.96
N LEU A 93 9.34 2.08 -19.92
CA LEU A 93 8.51 3.16 -20.45
C LEU A 93 9.22 3.88 -21.60
N LYS A 94 8.63 3.81 -22.79
CA LYS A 94 9.04 4.61 -23.95
C LYS A 94 8.25 5.91 -23.98
N VAL A 95 8.94 7.01 -24.28
CA VAL A 95 8.38 8.34 -24.44
C VAL A 95 8.62 8.81 -25.86
N TYR A 96 7.56 9.30 -26.49
CA TYR A 96 7.58 9.91 -27.80
C TYR A 96 7.12 11.35 -27.66
N LYS A 97 7.74 12.25 -28.41
CA LYS A 97 7.40 13.68 -28.43
C LYS A 97 6.59 14.01 -29.67
N LYS A 98 5.57 14.85 -29.50
CA LYS A 98 4.76 15.36 -30.60
C LYS A 98 5.57 16.34 -31.44
N ASN A 99 5.57 16.13 -32.75
CA ASN A 99 6.21 16.96 -33.74
C ASN A 99 5.27 18.12 -34.14
N THR A 100 5.83 19.17 -34.72
CA THR A 100 5.05 20.30 -35.28
C THR A 100 4.01 19.88 -36.32
N ASN A 101 4.26 18.76 -37.00
CA ASN A 101 3.36 18.20 -38.01
C ASN A 101 2.27 17.28 -37.42
N GLY A 102 2.15 17.20 -36.09
CA GLY A 102 1.13 16.42 -35.38
C GLY A 102 1.45 14.94 -35.16
N GLY A 103 2.48 14.39 -35.82
CA GLY A 103 2.98 13.03 -35.55
C GLY A 103 3.83 12.95 -34.27
N TYR A 104 4.22 11.74 -33.86
CA TYR A 104 5.11 11.51 -32.73
C TYR A 104 6.45 10.95 -33.19
N SER A 105 7.55 11.37 -32.57
CA SER A 105 8.89 10.82 -32.77
C SER A 105 9.42 10.27 -31.45
N PHE A 106 10.24 9.21 -31.52
CA PHE A 106 10.88 8.65 -30.33
C PHE A 106 11.69 9.74 -29.62
N TYR A 107 11.54 9.83 -28.30
CA TYR A 107 12.17 10.86 -27.49
C TYR A 107 13.14 10.26 -26.47
N SER A 108 12.67 9.32 -25.66
CA SER A 108 13.49 8.65 -24.64
C SER A 108 12.88 7.30 -24.24
N GLN A 109 13.67 6.47 -23.56
CA GLN A 109 13.23 5.24 -22.91
C GLN A 109 13.74 5.23 -21.46
N TYR A 110 12.89 4.77 -20.55
CA TYR A 110 13.22 4.63 -19.14
C TYR A 110 12.90 3.21 -18.68
N GLU A 111 13.92 2.48 -18.27
CA GLU A 111 13.76 1.21 -17.56
C GLU A 111 13.33 1.47 -16.12
N VAL A 112 12.02 1.45 -15.89
CA VAL A 112 11.44 1.54 -14.55
C VAL A 112 10.71 0.23 -14.28
N PRO A 113 11.15 -0.56 -13.28
CA PRO A 113 10.51 -1.84 -12.95
C PRO A 113 9.17 -1.59 -12.25
N ALA A 114 8.26 -2.56 -12.37
CA ALA A 114 6.96 -2.56 -11.68
C ALA A 114 6.13 -1.27 -11.87
N VAL A 115 6.24 -0.62 -13.03
CA VAL A 115 5.38 0.51 -13.37
C VAL A 115 3.97 -0.02 -13.62
N SER A 116 3.00 0.50 -12.88
CA SER A 116 1.58 0.25 -13.11
C SER A 116 0.87 1.53 -13.60
N PHE A 117 1.44 2.69 -13.27
CA PHE A 117 0.85 4.00 -13.46
C PHE A 117 1.85 4.99 -14.07
N THR A 118 1.37 5.78 -15.02
CA THR A 118 2.13 6.91 -15.57
C THR A 118 1.23 8.12 -15.77
N TYR A 119 1.78 9.31 -15.52
CA TYR A 119 1.11 10.59 -15.68
C TYR A 119 2.08 11.67 -16.13
N ILE A 120 1.68 12.55 -17.04
CA ILE A 120 2.52 13.68 -17.49
C ILE A 120 1.83 14.99 -17.20
N LYS A 121 2.58 15.92 -16.60
CA LYS A 121 2.16 17.31 -16.39
C LYS A 121 3.36 18.24 -16.48
N ASP A 122 3.22 19.33 -17.24
CA ASP A 122 4.23 20.39 -17.36
C ASP A 122 5.64 19.86 -17.73
N ASP A 123 5.69 18.94 -18.69
CA ASP A 123 6.91 18.23 -19.13
C ASP A 123 7.59 17.38 -18.03
N ILE A 124 6.88 17.09 -16.94
CA ILE A 124 7.30 16.17 -15.90
C ILE A 124 6.48 14.88 -16.04
N LEU A 125 7.19 13.77 -16.19
CA LEU A 125 6.64 12.43 -16.18
C LEU A 125 6.71 11.88 -14.76
N TYR A 126 5.58 11.42 -14.26
CA TYR A 126 5.44 10.70 -13.00
C TYR A 126 5.13 9.24 -13.32
N CYS A 127 5.87 8.32 -12.71
CA CYS A 127 5.58 6.89 -12.76
C CYS A 127 5.88 6.23 -11.42
N ASP A 128 5.19 5.16 -11.10
CA ASP A 128 5.45 4.36 -9.92
C ASP A 128 6.53 3.29 -10.19
N ASN A 129 7.11 2.75 -9.12
CA ASN A 129 7.97 1.55 -9.18
C ASN A 129 7.61 0.57 -8.03
N GLY A 130 6.31 0.35 -7.81
CA GLY A 130 5.80 -0.27 -6.58
C GLY A 130 5.60 0.78 -5.49
N ALA A 131 6.37 0.73 -4.39
CA ALA A 131 6.19 1.66 -3.27
C ALA A 131 6.61 3.11 -3.56
N ASN A 132 7.50 3.33 -4.53
CA ASN A 132 8.09 4.64 -4.78
C ASN A 132 7.40 5.37 -5.94
N LEU A 133 7.45 6.69 -5.90
CA LEU A 133 7.09 7.56 -7.02
C LEU A 133 8.37 8.09 -7.68
N ILE A 134 8.51 7.86 -8.97
CA ILE A 134 9.58 8.39 -9.80
C ILE A 134 9.05 9.63 -10.52
N ARG A 135 9.78 10.74 -10.37
CA ARG A 135 9.57 11.99 -11.09
C ARG A 135 10.71 12.18 -12.09
N ILE A 136 10.38 12.30 -13.36
CA ILE A 136 11.32 12.50 -14.46
C ILE A 136 11.00 13.82 -15.14
N ASP A 137 11.94 14.76 -15.10
CA ASP A 137 11.85 15.98 -15.88
C ASP A 137 12.23 15.67 -17.33
N LEU A 138 11.27 15.72 -18.25
CA LEU A 138 11.50 15.30 -19.64
C LEU A 138 12.42 16.29 -20.40
N LYS A 139 12.57 17.53 -19.94
CA LYS A 139 13.46 18.52 -20.61
C LYS A 139 14.92 18.33 -20.24
N SER A 140 15.18 18.20 -18.95
CA SER A 140 16.53 18.05 -18.39
C SER A 140 16.97 16.59 -18.28
N GLN A 141 16.03 15.65 -18.37
CA GLN A 141 16.21 14.23 -18.08
C GLN A 141 16.64 13.95 -16.63
N GLU A 142 16.40 14.89 -15.72
CA GLU A 142 16.63 14.69 -14.29
C GLU A 142 15.60 13.71 -13.72
N ILE A 143 16.08 12.75 -12.92
CA ILE A 143 15.27 11.71 -12.30
C ILE A 143 15.34 11.90 -10.78
N THR A 144 14.18 12.03 -10.15
CA THR A 144 14.03 12.13 -8.70
C THR A 144 13.16 10.97 -8.22
N LYS A 145 13.65 10.21 -7.24
CA LYS A 145 12.87 9.17 -6.55
C LYS A 145 12.30 9.75 -5.26
N LEU A 146 10.99 9.60 -5.07
CA LEU A 146 10.28 9.88 -3.82
C LEU A 146 9.92 8.54 -3.20
N GLU A 147 10.49 8.24 -2.04
CA GLU A 147 10.35 6.94 -1.40
C GLU A 147 9.01 6.80 -0.67
N ASP A 148 8.49 5.57 -0.61
CA ASP A 148 7.34 5.16 0.20
C ASP A 148 6.08 6.03 0.01
N GLN A 149 5.75 6.32 -1.25
CA GLN A 149 4.56 7.12 -1.60
C GLN A 149 3.29 6.27 -1.75
N TYR A 150 3.43 4.97 -1.92
CA TYR A 150 2.32 4.03 -2.06
C TYR A 150 2.42 2.91 -1.02
N GLU A 151 1.31 2.63 -0.35
CA GLU A 151 1.18 1.41 0.45
C GLU A 151 1.08 0.22 -0.52
N ILE A 152 1.96 -0.76 -0.37
CA ILE A 152 1.87 -2.01 -1.10
C ILE A 152 0.70 -2.79 -0.47
N ASP A 153 -0.42 -2.92 -1.19
CA ASP A 153 -1.54 -3.75 -0.75
C ASP A 153 -1.07 -5.21 -0.78
N ASP A 154 -1.12 -5.89 0.37
CA ASP A 154 -0.70 -7.29 0.53
C ASP A 154 -1.36 -8.22 -0.49
N LYS A 155 -2.53 -7.84 -1.04
CA LYS A 155 -3.23 -8.60 -2.07
C LYS A 155 -2.42 -8.81 -3.35
N ASP A 156 -1.61 -7.83 -3.75
CA ASP A 156 -0.75 -7.93 -4.94
C ASP A 156 0.55 -8.71 -4.64
N SER A 157 0.80 -9.03 -3.37
CA SER A 157 1.95 -9.84 -2.94
C SER A 157 1.68 -11.35 -3.01
N TYR A 158 0.47 -11.76 -3.40
CA TYR A 158 0.08 -13.17 -3.46
C TYR A 158 0.04 -13.68 -4.91
N PRO A 159 0.60 -14.87 -5.20
CA PRO A 159 0.55 -15.42 -6.54
C PRO A 159 -0.89 -15.63 -7.01
N ASN A 160 -1.24 -15.03 -8.14
CA ASN A 160 -2.57 -15.13 -8.72
C ASN A 160 -2.96 -16.59 -9.01
N ASN A 161 -4.19 -16.97 -8.64
CA ASN A 161 -4.73 -18.33 -8.81
C ASN A 161 -3.94 -19.45 -8.11
N TYR A 162 -3.09 -19.14 -7.13
CA TYR A 162 -2.41 -20.14 -6.33
C TYR A 162 -3.17 -20.44 -5.03
N TYR A 163 -3.38 -21.73 -4.77
CA TYR A 163 -3.93 -22.22 -3.51
C TYR A 163 -2.87 -23.10 -2.83
N GLY A 164 -2.20 -22.57 -1.82
CA GLY A 164 -1.13 -23.26 -1.09
C GLY A 164 -0.39 -22.35 -0.11
N SER A 165 0.69 -22.85 0.48
CA SER A 165 1.56 -22.07 1.36
C SER A 165 2.58 -21.27 0.55
N PHE A 166 2.86 -20.04 0.95
CA PHE A 166 3.89 -19.20 0.34
C PHE A 166 4.54 -18.32 1.42
N GLU A 167 5.78 -17.88 1.16
CA GLU A 167 6.48 -16.95 2.05
C GLU A 167 5.85 -15.56 1.94
N CYS A 168 5.65 -14.90 3.09
CA CYS A 168 5.13 -13.53 3.13
C CYS A 168 6.09 -12.57 2.43
N TYR A 169 5.53 -11.56 1.75
CA TYR A 169 6.31 -10.48 1.17
C TYR A 169 7.08 -9.71 2.26
N ASP A 170 8.33 -9.42 1.96
CA ASP A 170 9.25 -8.70 2.82
C ASP A 170 9.85 -7.54 2.03
N ALA A 171 9.31 -6.34 2.26
CA ALA A 171 9.74 -5.12 1.57
C ALA A 171 11.21 -4.77 1.79
N SER A 172 11.84 -5.27 2.86
CA SER A 172 13.27 -5.04 3.12
C SER A 172 14.18 -5.80 2.14
N LYS A 173 13.65 -6.83 1.47
CA LYS A 173 14.38 -7.65 0.50
C LYS A 173 14.37 -7.08 -0.91
N GLY A 174 13.61 -6.00 -1.19
CA GLY A 174 13.57 -5.34 -2.50
C GLY A 174 12.18 -5.23 -3.12
N THR A 175 12.14 -4.95 -4.42
CA THR A 175 10.88 -4.86 -5.18
C THR A 175 10.46 -6.26 -5.64
N LEU A 176 9.17 -6.58 -5.51
CA LEU A 176 8.63 -7.86 -5.97
C LEU A 176 8.62 -7.92 -7.51
N LEU A 177 9.12 -9.00 -8.10
CA LEU A 177 8.98 -9.29 -9.52
C LEU A 177 7.80 -10.26 -9.73
N ASP A 178 6.87 -9.90 -10.61
CA ASP A 178 5.75 -10.75 -11.06
C ASP A 178 6.11 -11.52 -12.35
#